data_AF-A0A7S2CZT6-F1
#
_entry.id   AF-A0A7S2CZT6-F1
#
_cell.length_a   1.000
_cell.length_b   1.000
_cell.length_c   1.000
_cell.angle_alpha   90.00
_cell.angle_beta   90.00
_cell.angle_gamma   90.00
#
_symmetry.space_group_name_H-M   'P 1'
#
loop_
_entity.id
_entity.type
_entity.pdbx_description
1 polymer ?
#
loop_
_entity_poly.entity_id
_entity_poly.type
_entity_poly.pdbx_seq_one_letter_code
_entity_poly.pdbx_strand_id
1 'polypeptide(L)'
;VESGDVQGGLGLYRKMAAAFVEVGEISRAVDSLELGAKALQKTGDNEAATAEFLSACDLILDDEANIHDATLGPRDHEIFKRTVEWFISTDRIPAALDLMGRCIAVLRKNDITNDLHKAYLTHAILELSRGDTVKANELFMRHLGDSEYLRTNQCKVEEELVLGLKNDDADSFERGLSGLKRTFLQHEVMVIAQSLKMDVLPDEEDLLEEDENNDSTDLKKNTEDVEDEVLDDEDLL
;
A
#
# COMPACT_ATOMS: atom_id res chain seq x y z
N VAL A 1 15.71 -18.76 -24.31
CA VAL A 1 15.04 -20.06 -24.10
C VAL A 1 13.63 -19.86 -24.60
N GLU A 2 13.31 -20.50 -25.72
CA GLU A 2 12.10 -20.28 -26.50
C GLU A 2 10.85 -20.66 -25.69
N SER A 3 9.76 -19.91 -25.89
CA SER A 3 8.47 -20.06 -25.19
C SER A 3 7.90 -21.50 -25.17
N GLY A 4 8.32 -22.37 -26.09
CA GLY A 4 7.95 -23.78 -26.13
C GLY A 4 8.51 -24.65 -24.99
N ASP A 5 9.69 -24.33 -24.45
CA ASP A 5 10.31 -25.07 -23.33
C ASP A 5 9.59 -24.77 -22.01
N VAL A 6 9.12 -23.53 -21.83
CA VAL A 6 8.41 -23.11 -20.62
C VAL A 6 6.98 -23.67 -20.57
N GLN A 7 6.27 -23.75 -21.69
CA GLN A 7 4.95 -24.41 -21.71
C GLN A 7 5.04 -25.92 -21.46
N GLY A 8 6.09 -26.58 -21.97
CA GLY A 8 6.40 -27.98 -21.64
C GLY A 8 6.71 -28.18 -20.15
N GLY A 9 7.54 -27.30 -19.58
CA GLY A 9 7.87 -27.30 -18.15
C GLY A 9 6.67 -27.02 -17.24
N LEU A 10 5.80 -26.08 -17.60
CA LEU A 10 4.59 -25.75 -16.84
C LEU A 10 3.64 -26.96 -16.75
N GLY A 11 3.44 -27.67 -17.86
CA GLY A 11 2.65 -28.89 -17.89
C GLY A 11 3.19 -29.98 -16.94
N LEU A 12 4.51 -30.02 -16.72
CA LEU A 12 5.13 -30.94 -15.76
C LEU A 12 4.88 -30.50 -14.31
N TYR A 13 5.04 -29.22 -13.99
CA TYR A 13 4.79 -28.70 -12.65
C TYR A 13 3.35 -28.94 -12.19
N ARG A 14 2.36 -28.68 -13.05
CA ARG A 14 0.95 -28.96 -12.75
C ARG A 14 0.67 -30.45 -12.52
N LYS A 15 1.28 -31.33 -13.32
CA LYS A 15 1.14 -32.79 -13.14
C LYS A 15 1.78 -33.26 -11.84
N MET A 16 2.93 -32.72 -11.46
CA MET A 16 3.57 -33.00 -10.18
C MET A 16 2.69 -32.54 -9.02
N ALA A 17 2.14 -31.32 -9.10
CA ALA A 17 1.24 -30.79 -8.08
C ALA A 17 0.02 -31.70 -7.89
N ALA A 18 -0.66 -32.08 -8.98
CA ALA A 18 -1.80 -33.00 -8.93
C ALA A 18 -1.43 -34.35 -8.29
N ALA A 19 -0.29 -34.94 -8.68
CA ALA A 19 0.16 -36.21 -8.11
C ALA A 19 0.47 -36.10 -6.60
N PHE A 20 1.02 -34.97 -6.14
CA PHE A 20 1.25 -34.73 -4.71
C PHE A 20 -0.04 -34.54 -3.94
N VAL A 21 -1.04 -33.83 -4.50
CA VAL A 21 -2.37 -33.73 -3.91
C VAL A 21 -3.01 -35.11 -3.76
N GLU A 22 -2.93 -35.98 -4.77
CA GLU A 22 -3.49 -37.34 -4.71
C GLU A 22 -2.92 -38.21 -3.58
N VAL A 23 -1.66 -37.98 -3.20
CA VAL A 23 -1.00 -38.71 -2.10
C VAL A 23 -1.03 -37.95 -0.77
N GLY A 24 -1.70 -36.78 -0.70
CA GLY A 24 -1.84 -35.96 0.50
C GLY A 24 -0.62 -35.10 0.86
N GLU A 25 0.33 -34.93 -0.05
CA GLU A 25 1.57 -34.17 0.14
C GLU A 25 1.39 -32.70 -0.27
N ILE A 26 0.55 -31.97 0.47
CA ILE A 26 0.13 -30.60 0.10
C ILE A 26 1.32 -29.64 -0.03
N SER A 27 2.26 -29.61 0.93
CA SER A 27 3.45 -28.74 0.85
C SER A 27 4.24 -28.93 -0.44
N ARG A 28 4.36 -30.18 -0.93
CA ARG A 28 5.08 -30.48 -2.18
C ARG A 28 4.28 -30.08 -3.41
N ALA A 29 2.96 -30.14 -3.34
CA ALA A 29 2.10 -29.62 -4.39
C ALA A 29 2.23 -28.10 -4.52
N VAL A 30 2.22 -27.39 -3.39
CA VAL A 30 2.47 -25.93 -3.31
C VAL A 30 3.83 -25.58 -3.91
N ASP A 31 4.90 -26.26 -3.49
CA ASP A 31 6.25 -26.06 -4.02
C ASP A 31 6.29 -26.24 -5.55
N SER A 32 5.55 -27.23 -6.08
CA SER A 32 5.50 -27.52 -7.52
C SER A 32 4.81 -26.40 -8.30
N LEU A 33 3.68 -25.89 -7.79
CA LEU A 33 2.96 -24.76 -8.40
C LEU A 33 3.77 -23.47 -8.31
N GLU A 34 4.47 -23.23 -7.19
CA GLU A 34 5.36 -22.08 -7.04
C GLU A 34 6.49 -22.10 -8.08
N LEU A 35 7.09 -23.27 -8.34
CA LEU A 35 8.09 -23.41 -9.40
C LEU A 35 7.51 -23.10 -10.79
N GLY A 36 6.28 -23.54 -11.06
CA GLY A 36 5.54 -23.19 -12.27
C GLY A 36 5.31 -21.69 -12.40
N ALA A 37 4.84 -21.04 -11.33
CA ALA A 37 4.64 -19.60 -11.27
C ALA A 37 5.94 -18.84 -11.56
N LYS A 38 7.05 -19.21 -10.91
CA LYS A 38 8.38 -18.60 -11.13
C LYS A 38 8.90 -18.80 -12.55
N ALA A 39 8.60 -19.92 -13.20
CA ALA A 39 8.96 -20.14 -14.59
C ALA A 39 8.18 -19.19 -15.52
N LEU A 40 6.89 -18.97 -15.24
CA LEU A 40 6.02 -18.06 -15.98
C LEU A 40 6.40 -16.59 -15.80
N GLN A 41 6.78 -16.19 -14.58
CA GLN A 41 7.32 -14.84 -14.31
C GLN A 41 8.49 -14.50 -15.25
N LYS A 42 9.40 -15.46 -15.51
CA LYS A 42 10.56 -15.26 -16.40
C LYS A 42 10.17 -15.09 -17.87
N THR A 43 8.97 -15.52 -18.26
CA THR A 43 8.46 -15.34 -19.63
C THR A 43 7.65 -14.06 -19.81
N GLY A 44 7.29 -13.38 -18.72
CA GLY A 44 6.42 -12.21 -18.73
C GLY A 44 4.92 -12.54 -18.84
N ASP A 45 4.53 -13.82 -18.77
CA ASP A 45 3.12 -14.22 -18.73
C ASP A 45 2.56 -14.04 -17.31
N ASN A 46 2.20 -12.79 -17.01
CA ASN A 46 1.82 -12.39 -15.65
C ASN A 46 0.49 -12.99 -15.21
N GLU A 47 -0.44 -13.21 -16.15
CA GLU A 47 -1.75 -13.80 -15.85
C GLU A 47 -1.62 -15.27 -15.51
N ALA A 48 -0.85 -16.03 -16.30
CA ALA A 48 -0.62 -17.43 -15.99
C ALA A 48 0.17 -17.59 -14.67
N ALA A 49 1.19 -16.77 -14.42
CA ALA A 49 1.93 -16.79 -13.16
C ALA A 49 1.03 -16.52 -11.95
N THR A 50 0.12 -15.55 -12.08
CA THR A 50 -0.89 -15.23 -11.07
C THR A 50 -1.80 -16.42 -10.79
N ALA A 51 -2.28 -17.11 -11.83
CA ALA A 51 -3.13 -18.29 -11.67
C ALA A 51 -2.42 -19.42 -10.91
N GLU A 52 -1.13 -19.66 -11.18
CA GLU A 52 -0.35 -20.67 -10.45
C GLU A 52 -0.14 -20.30 -8.97
N PHE A 53 0.19 -19.04 -8.68
CA PHE A 53 0.33 -18.57 -7.29
C PHE A 53 -0.97 -18.69 -6.50
N LEU A 54 -2.10 -18.30 -7.11
CA LEU A 54 -3.41 -18.46 -6.48
C LEU A 54 -3.74 -19.93 -6.25
N SER A 55 -3.52 -20.78 -7.25
CA SER A 55 -3.74 -22.23 -7.11
C SER A 55 -2.92 -22.80 -5.95
N ALA A 56 -1.68 -22.34 -5.77
CA ALA A 56 -0.82 -22.75 -4.65
C ALA A 56 -1.35 -22.27 -3.29
N CYS A 57 -1.86 -21.04 -3.22
CA CYS A 57 -2.50 -20.53 -2.01
C CYS A 57 -3.79 -21.29 -1.69
N ASP A 58 -4.61 -21.59 -2.70
CA ASP A 58 -5.91 -22.25 -2.54
C ASP A 58 -5.75 -23.72 -2.10
N LEU A 59 -4.65 -24.38 -2.43
CA LEU A 59 -4.32 -25.70 -1.85
C LEU A 59 -4.17 -25.68 -0.32
N ILE A 60 -3.85 -24.52 0.26
CA ILE A 60 -3.68 -24.34 1.69
C ILE A 60 -4.95 -23.74 2.32
N LEU A 61 -5.57 -22.80 1.61
CA LEU A 61 -6.69 -22.00 2.08
C LEU A 61 -8.06 -22.63 1.85
N ASP A 62 -8.13 -23.93 1.49
CA ASP A 62 -9.33 -24.71 1.13
C ASP A 62 -10.65 -24.03 1.57
N ASP A 63 -11.56 -23.76 0.61
CA ASP A 63 -12.83 -22.99 0.66
C ASP A 63 -13.10 -22.22 1.97
N GLU A 64 -13.53 -20.95 1.93
CA GLU A 64 -13.74 -20.06 3.11
C GLU A 64 -14.31 -20.71 4.41
N ALA A 65 -15.11 -21.76 4.30
CA ALA A 65 -15.57 -22.60 5.40
C ALA A 65 -14.46 -23.31 6.22
N ASN A 66 -13.32 -23.67 5.63
CA ASN A 66 -12.27 -24.50 6.24
C ASN A 66 -10.98 -23.73 6.59
N ILE A 67 -10.93 -22.41 6.37
CA ILE A 67 -9.79 -21.55 6.77
C ILE A 67 -9.45 -21.73 8.27
N HIS A 68 -10.45 -22.04 9.10
CA HIS A 68 -10.28 -22.29 10.53
C HIS A 68 -9.76 -23.70 10.88
N ASP A 69 -9.76 -24.63 9.92
CA ASP A 69 -9.29 -26.01 10.08
C ASP A 69 -7.97 -26.28 9.32
N ALA A 70 -7.50 -25.31 8.54
CA ALA A 70 -6.23 -25.37 7.82
C ALA A 70 -5.04 -25.56 8.79
N THR A 71 -4.39 -26.71 8.69
CA THR A 71 -3.15 -27.02 9.41
C THR A 71 -1.97 -26.82 8.47
N LEU A 72 -1.08 -25.88 8.82
CA LEU A 72 0.08 -25.56 8.00
C LEU A 72 1.26 -26.46 8.29
N GLY A 73 1.92 -26.92 7.23
CA GLY A 73 3.30 -27.35 7.30
C GLY A 73 4.24 -26.18 7.65
N PRO A 74 5.49 -26.47 8.08
CA PRO A 74 6.40 -25.46 8.64
C PRO A 74 6.70 -24.26 7.75
N ARG A 75 6.51 -24.37 6.42
CA ARG A 75 6.84 -23.34 5.44
C ARG A 75 5.70 -23.02 4.47
N ASP A 76 4.52 -23.60 4.68
CA ASP A 76 3.41 -23.47 3.73
C ASP A 76 2.96 -22.02 3.62
N HIS A 77 2.98 -21.26 4.72
CA HIS A 77 2.65 -19.84 4.74
C HIS A 77 3.59 -18.93 3.92
N GLU A 78 4.79 -19.40 3.52
CA GLU A 78 5.71 -18.61 2.70
C GLU A 78 5.14 -18.33 1.31
N ILE A 79 4.23 -19.17 0.80
CA ILE A 79 3.59 -18.93 -0.51
C ILE A 79 2.74 -17.67 -0.49
N PHE A 80 2.09 -17.35 0.64
CA PHE A 80 1.27 -16.14 0.76
C PHE A 80 2.11 -14.88 0.63
N LYS A 81 3.28 -14.86 1.28
CA LYS A 81 4.22 -13.74 1.21
C LYS A 81 4.67 -13.49 -0.22
N ARG A 82 5.06 -14.56 -0.93
CA ARG A 82 5.53 -14.48 -2.32
C ARG A 82 4.42 -14.07 -3.28
N THR A 83 3.20 -14.57 -3.04
CA THR A 83 2.03 -14.22 -3.86
C THR A 83 1.63 -12.75 -3.66
N VAL A 84 1.72 -12.22 -2.44
CA VAL A 84 1.52 -10.78 -2.19
C VAL A 84 2.60 -9.93 -2.86
N GLU A 85 3.88 -10.28 -2.73
CA GLU A 85 4.96 -9.59 -3.46
C GLU A 85 4.70 -9.58 -4.97
N TRP A 86 4.20 -10.70 -5.50
CA TRP A 86 3.85 -10.79 -6.90
C TRP A 86 2.66 -9.89 -7.28
N PHE A 87 1.61 -9.85 -6.47
CA PHE A 87 0.47 -8.96 -6.71
C PHE A 87 0.86 -7.49 -6.62
N ILE A 88 1.71 -7.14 -5.67
CA ILE A 88 2.23 -5.77 -5.57
C ILE A 88 3.03 -5.40 -6.82
N SER A 89 4.00 -6.23 -7.20
CA SER A 89 4.87 -5.94 -8.35
C SER A 89 4.14 -5.93 -9.70
N THR A 90 2.93 -6.49 -9.76
CA THR A 90 2.04 -6.47 -10.94
C THR A 90 0.85 -5.52 -10.80
N ASP A 91 0.88 -4.62 -9.83
CA ASP A 91 -0.15 -3.58 -9.57
C ASP A 91 -1.57 -4.15 -9.32
N ARG A 92 -1.65 -5.30 -8.67
CA ARG A 92 -2.90 -5.99 -8.29
C ARG A 92 -3.20 -5.84 -6.80
N ILE A 93 -3.19 -4.61 -6.31
CA ILE A 93 -3.40 -4.29 -4.87
C ILE A 93 -4.71 -4.88 -4.30
N PRO A 94 -5.87 -4.83 -4.98
CA PRO A 94 -7.10 -5.43 -4.45
C PRO A 94 -6.98 -6.94 -4.21
N ALA A 95 -6.27 -7.68 -5.07
CA ALA A 95 -6.04 -9.11 -4.90
C ALA A 95 -5.06 -9.39 -3.75
N ALA A 96 -4.05 -8.53 -3.54
CA ALA A 96 -3.16 -8.61 -2.39
C ALA A 96 -3.89 -8.44 -1.06
N LEU A 97 -4.83 -7.49 -1.00
CA LEU A 97 -5.66 -7.25 0.19
C LEU A 97 -6.58 -8.44 0.52
N ASP A 98 -7.25 -8.99 -0.49
CA ASP A 98 -8.08 -10.19 -0.32
C ASP A 98 -7.26 -11.36 0.26
N LEU A 99 -6.09 -11.64 -0.34
CA LEU A 99 -5.21 -12.69 0.15
C LEU A 99 -4.68 -12.41 1.57
N MET A 100 -4.42 -11.15 1.93
CA MET A 100 -3.97 -10.80 3.28
C MET A 100 -5.01 -11.03 4.35
N GLY A 101 -6.29 -10.75 4.08
CA GLY A 101 -7.36 -11.12 5.00
C GLY A 101 -7.34 -12.61 5.34
N ARG A 102 -7.24 -13.47 4.31
CA ARG A 102 -7.19 -14.93 4.47
C ARG A 102 -5.91 -15.41 5.15
N CYS A 103 -4.75 -14.89 4.75
CA CYS A 103 -3.45 -15.23 5.33
C CYS A 103 -3.38 -14.91 6.83
N ILE A 104 -3.87 -13.73 7.25
CA ILE A 104 -3.93 -13.34 8.66
C ILE A 104 -4.75 -14.36 9.48
N ALA A 105 -5.89 -14.80 8.95
CA ALA A 105 -6.73 -15.78 9.64
C ALA A 105 -6.00 -17.11 9.85
N VAL A 106 -5.30 -17.60 8.82
CA VAL A 106 -4.54 -18.86 8.90
C VAL A 106 -3.30 -18.74 9.80
N LEU A 107 -2.52 -17.66 9.68
CA LEU A 107 -1.35 -17.41 10.52
C LEU A 107 -1.74 -17.33 12.01
N ARG A 108 -2.84 -16.65 12.31
CA ARG A 108 -3.39 -16.57 13.67
C ARG A 108 -3.85 -17.93 14.19
N LYS A 109 -4.50 -18.74 13.36
CA LYS A 109 -4.96 -20.08 13.73
C LYS A 109 -3.80 -21.04 14.05
N ASN A 110 -2.69 -20.90 13.34
CA ASN A 110 -1.52 -21.76 13.46
C ASN A 110 -0.43 -21.18 14.38
N ASP A 111 -0.75 -20.11 15.15
CA ASP A 111 0.17 -19.44 16.09
C ASP A 111 1.52 -19.03 15.46
N ILE A 112 1.51 -18.64 14.17
CA ILE A 112 2.71 -18.19 13.45
C ILE A 112 2.89 -16.67 13.66
N THR A 113 3.23 -16.29 14.90
CA THR A 113 3.15 -14.90 15.37
C THR A 113 4.08 -13.92 14.66
N ASN A 114 5.32 -14.31 14.33
CA ASN A 114 6.27 -13.40 13.67
C ASN A 114 5.74 -12.90 12.33
N ASP A 115 5.15 -13.81 11.55
CA ASP A 115 4.61 -13.49 10.23
C ASP A 115 3.22 -12.91 10.30
N LEU A 116 2.42 -13.27 11.31
CA LEU A 116 1.17 -12.61 11.61
C LEU A 116 1.38 -11.10 11.83
N HIS A 117 2.37 -10.72 12.62
CA HIS A 117 2.68 -9.31 12.91
C HIS A 117 3.15 -8.54 11.68
N LYS A 118 3.90 -9.20 10.78
CA LYS A 118 4.28 -8.61 9.49
C LYS A 118 3.08 -8.50 8.55
N ALA A 119 2.18 -9.49 8.57
CA ALA A 119 0.96 -9.48 7.77
C ALA A 119 0.01 -8.35 8.21
N TYR A 120 -0.13 -8.08 9.52
CA TYR A 120 -0.87 -6.92 10.04
C TYR A 120 -0.37 -5.61 9.44
N LEU A 121 0.93 -5.33 9.59
CA LEU A 121 1.53 -4.10 9.06
C LEU A 121 1.44 -4.05 7.52
N THR A 122 1.66 -5.16 6.83
CA THR A 122 1.52 -5.23 5.36
C THR A 122 0.09 -4.89 4.93
N HIS A 123 -0.92 -5.44 5.61
CA HIS A 123 -2.33 -5.18 5.33
C HIS A 123 -2.67 -3.70 5.50
N ALA A 124 -2.21 -3.07 6.59
CA ALA A 124 -2.40 -1.64 6.81
C ALA A 124 -1.73 -0.79 5.72
N ILE A 125 -0.47 -1.08 5.37
CA ILE A 125 0.27 -0.37 4.30
C ILE A 125 -0.49 -0.46 2.96
N LEU A 126 -1.06 -1.62 2.63
CA LEU A 126 -1.83 -1.81 1.40
C LEU A 126 -3.17 -1.05 1.38
N GLU A 127 -3.82 -0.86 2.53
CA GLU A 127 -5.02 -0.01 2.58
C GLU A 127 -4.64 1.48 2.51
N LEU A 128 -3.56 1.88 3.19
CA LEU A 128 -3.02 3.25 3.11
C LEU A 128 -2.59 3.61 1.69
N SER A 129 -2.01 2.68 0.93
CA SER A 129 -1.60 2.96 -0.46
C SER A 129 -2.76 3.20 -1.41
N ARG A 130 -3.97 2.78 -1.03
CA ARG A 130 -5.23 3.08 -1.74
C ARG A 130 -5.89 4.37 -1.26
N GLY A 131 -5.34 5.03 -0.24
CA GLY A 131 -5.94 6.20 0.42
C GLY A 131 -7.06 5.85 1.39
N ASP A 132 -7.27 4.58 1.75
CA ASP A 132 -8.33 4.17 2.69
C ASP A 132 -7.81 4.19 4.14
N THR A 133 -7.60 5.41 4.65
CA THR A 133 -7.10 5.64 6.02
C THR A 133 -8.09 5.17 7.08
N VAL A 134 -9.39 5.20 6.79
CA VAL A 134 -10.44 4.71 7.68
C VAL A 134 -10.31 3.21 7.89
N LYS A 135 -10.22 2.44 6.80
CA LYS A 135 -10.09 0.99 6.87
C LYS A 135 -8.75 0.56 7.47
N ALA A 136 -7.66 1.26 7.15
CA ALA A 136 -6.37 1.04 7.80
C ALA A 136 -6.45 1.24 9.32
N ASN A 137 -7.14 2.30 9.79
CA ASN A 137 -7.36 2.53 11.21
C ASN A 137 -8.27 1.47 11.85
N GLU A 138 -9.32 1.01 11.16
CA GLU A 138 -10.13 -0.10 11.67
C GLU A 138 -9.33 -1.39 11.84
N LEU A 139 -8.44 -1.71 10.89
CA LEU A 139 -7.54 -2.86 10.97
C LEU A 139 -6.59 -2.72 12.15
N PHE A 140 -5.91 -1.58 12.28
CA PHE A 140 -5.03 -1.29 13.39
C PHE A 140 -5.72 -1.52 14.74
N MET A 141 -6.93 -0.98 14.93
CA MET A 141 -7.70 -1.17 16.17
C MET A 141 -8.03 -2.64 16.45
N ARG A 142 -8.23 -3.47 15.41
CA ARG A 142 -8.39 -4.92 15.58
C ARG A 142 -7.07 -5.59 15.96
N HIS A 143 -5.94 -5.15 15.39
CA HIS A 143 -4.60 -5.69 15.70
C HIS A 143 -4.20 -5.41 17.16
N LEU A 144 -4.66 -4.30 17.75
CA LEU A 144 -4.42 -3.97 19.17
C LEU A 144 -5.00 -4.99 20.17
N GLY A 145 -5.89 -5.89 19.73
CA GLY A 145 -6.33 -7.03 20.54
C GLY A 145 -5.25 -8.08 20.80
N ASP A 146 -4.15 -8.05 20.04
CA ASP A 146 -3.02 -8.96 20.17
C ASP A 146 -1.94 -8.35 21.07
N SER A 147 -1.82 -8.87 22.30
CA SER A 147 -0.90 -8.32 23.30
C SER A 147 0.58 -8.51 22.97
N GLU A 148 0.94 -9.53 22.16
CA GLU A 148 2.31 -9.72 21.72
C GLU A 148 2.67 -8.69 20.65
N TYR A 149 1.72 -8.39 19.77
CA TYR A 149 1.87 -7.40 18.71
C TYR A 149 2.24 -6.02 19.26
N LEU A 150 1.63 -5.58 20.36
CA LEU A 150 1.87 -4.27 21.00
C LEU A 150 3.34 -3.99 21.35
N ARG A 151 4.17 -5.04 21.47
CA ARG A 151 5.59 -4.92 21.85
C ARG A 151 6.53 -4.91 20.64
N THR A 152 5.98 -5.02 19.44
CA THR A 152 6.74 -5.19 18.21
C THR A 152 7.05 -3.87 17.53
N ASN A 153 8.10 -3.87 16.70
CA ASN A 153 8.35 -2.73 15.80
C ASN A 153 7.23 -2.56 14.78
N GLN A 154 6.55 -3.66 14.41
CA GLN A 154 5.46 -3.63 13.44
C GLN A 154 4.29 -2.79 13.97
N CYS A 155 3.87 -3.01 15.22
CA CYS A 155 2.79 -2.22 15.84
C CYS A 155 3.16 -0.74 15.95
N LYS A 156 4.39 -0.44 16.36
CA LYS A 156 4.86 0.95 16.46
C LYS A 156 4.81 1.65 15.11
N VAL A 157 5.28 0.99 14.05
CA VAL A 157 5.28 1.55 12.70
C VAL A 157 3.85 1.66 12.15
N GLU A 158 2.99 0.67 12.40
CA GLU A 158 1.58 0.74 12.01
C GLU A 158 0.89 1.93 12.66
N GLU A 159 1.07 2.12 13.97
CA GLU A 159 0.54 3.26 14.72
C GLU A 159 1.03 4.59 14.14
N GLU A 160 2.34 4.74 13.96
CA GLU A 160 2.95 5.98 13.45
C GLU A 160 2.44 6.35 12.05
N LEU A 161 2.26 5.37 11.16
CA LEU A 161 1.75 5.59 9.80
C LEU A 161 0.26 5.87 9.77
N VAL A 162 -0.54 5.03 10.45
CA VAL A 162 -2.01 5.10 10.41
C VAL A 162 -2.50 6.34 11.14
N LEU A 163 -2.00 6.61 12.36
CA LEU A 163 -2.40 7.79 13.12
C LEU A 163 -1.78 9.07 12.55
N GLY A 164 -0.57 8.99 11.97
CA GLY A 164 0.05 10.10 11.23
C GLY A 164 -0.84 10.59 10.10
N LEU A 165 -1.27 9.68 9.21
CA LEU A 165 -2.17 10.05 8.10
C LEU A 165 -3.59 10.41 8.54
N LYS A 166 -4.08 9.84 9.64
CA LYS A 166 -5.44 10.13 10.13
C LYS A 166 -5.55 11.50 10.81
N ASN A 167 -4.49 11.95 11.47
CA ASN A 167 -4.47 13.18 12.25
C ASN A 167 -3.66 14.30 11.57
N ASP A 168 -3.25 14.11 10.31
CA ASP A 168 -2.36 15.02 9.57
C ASP A 168 -1.06 15.36 10.34
N ASP A 169 -0.51 14.37 11.07
CA ASP A 169 0.73 14.50 11.84
C ASP A 169 1.92 14.03 11.00
N ALA A 170 2.57 15.00 10.33
CA ALA A 170 3.74 14.80 9.49
C ALA A 170 4.90 14.12 10.24
N ASP A 171 5.19 14.58 11.45
CA ASP A 171 6.31 14.09 12.24
C ASP A 171 6.09 12.61 12.62
N SER A 172 4.86 12.24 12.96
CA SER A 172 4.52 10.84 13.20
C SER A 172 4.66 9.99 11.95
N PHE A 173 4.14 10.47 10.83
CA PHE A 173 4.22 9.76 9.57
C PHE A 173 5.67 9.50 9.13
N GLU A 174 6.54 10.51 9.23
CA GLU A 174 7.96 10.40 8.90
C GLU A 174 8.73 9.44 9.83
N ARG A 175 8.38 9.41 11.13
CA ARG A 175 8.92 8.42 12.07
C ARG A 175 8.53 7.00 11.65
N GLY A 176 7.27 6.80 11.25
CA GLY A 176 6.76 5.52 10.76
C GLY A 176 7.54 5.04 9.53
N LEU A 177 7.69 5.91 8.52
CA LEU A 177 8.47 5.60 7.31
C LEU A 177 9.94 5.25 7.63
N SER A 178 10.56 5.99 8.54
CA SER A 178 11.92 5.71 8.99
C SER A 178 12.04 4.39 9.76
N GLY A 179 10.98 4.02 10.49
CA GLY A 179 10.88 2.79 11.27
C GLY A 179 10.74 1.52 10.44
N LEU A 180 10.24 1.61 9.20
CA LEU A 180 10.00 0.47 8.30
C LEU A 180 11.22 -0.45 8.16
N LYS A 181 12.44 0.10 8.13
CA LYS A 181 13.69 -0.70 8.00
C LYS A 181 13.89 -1.72 9.13
N ARG A 182 13.25 -1.53 10.29
CA ARG A 182 13.33 -2.41 11.47
C ARG A 182 12.26 -3.50 11.50
N THR A 183 11.37 -3.51 10.51
CA THR A 183 10.22 -4.43 10.45
C THR A 183 10.49 -5.66 9.58
N PHE A 184 11.57 -5.64 8.78
CA PHE A 184 11.98 -6.72 7.87
C PHE A 184 10.84 -7.20 6.95
N LEU A 185 10.05 -6.25 6.44
CA LEU A 185 9.05 -6.52 5.42
C LEU A 185 9.71 -6.85 4.06
N GLN A 186 8.91 -7.49 3.23
CA GLN A 186 9.18 -7.79 1.83
C GLN A 186 9.57 -6.56 1.03
N HIS A 187 10.43 -6.73 0.03
CA HIS A 187 10.94 -5.60 -0.77
C HIS A 187 9.81 -4.80 -1.41
N GLU A 188 8.87 -5.49 -2.05
CA GLU A 188 7.75 -4.86 -2.76
C GLU A 188 6.82 -4.09 -1.81
N VAL A 189 6.60 -4.61 -0.60
CA VAL A 189 5.83 -3.92 0.46
C VAL A 189 6.57 -2.66 0.91
N MET A 190 7.90 -2.74 1.06
CA MET A 190 8.73 -1.59 1.43
C MET A 190 8.71 -0.49 0.36
N VAL A 191 8.68 -0.86 -0.92
CA VAL A 191 8.57 0.09 -2.05
C VAL A 191 7.24 0.83 -2.00
N ILE A 192 6.13 0.11 -1.82
CA ILE A 192 4.81 0.74 -1.63
C ILE A 192 4.78 1.63 -0.39
N ALA A 193 5.32 1.15 0.73
CA ALA A 193 5.30 1.93 1.97
C ALA A 193 6.05 3.26 1.81
N GLN A 194 7.15 3.27 1.03
CA GLN A 194 7.92 4.48 0.72
C GLN A 194 7.25 5.41 -0.29
N SER A 195 6.26 4.92 -1.07
CA SER A 195 5.51 5.75 -2.01
C SER A 195 4.29 6.42 -1.38
N LEU A 196 3.96 6.07 -0.13
CA LEU A 196 2.91 6.74 0.64
C LEU A 196 3.23 8.23 0.78
N LYS A 197 2.21 9.06 0.63
CA LYS A 197 2.28 10.51 0.81
C LYS A 197 1.17 10.96 1.73
N MET A 198 1.48 11.99 2.51
CA MET A 198 0.48 12.74 3.24
C MET A 198 0.05 13.90 2.35
N ASP A 199 -1.25 14.03 2.10
CA ASP A 199 -1.80 15.16 1.37
C ASP A 199 -1.78 16.37 2.30
N VAL A 200 -0.62 17.04 2.38
CA VAL A 200 -0.50 18.31 3.10
C VAL A 200 -1.29 19.35 2.31
N LEU A 201 -2.45 19.75 2.84
CA LEU A 201 -3.10 20.98 2.41
C LEU A 201 -2.15 22.13 2.76
N PRO A 202 -1.88 23.08 1.83
CA PRO A 202 -1.05 24.23 2.15
C PRO A 202 -1.65 24.98 3.34
N ASP A 203 -0.79 25.39 4.28
CA ASP A 203 -1.19 26.17 5.43
C ASP A 203 -1.94 27.43 4.95
N GLU A 204 -3.10 27.73 5.53
CA GLU A 204 -3.88 28.93 5.18
C GLU A 204 -3.09 30.25 5.37
N GLU A 205 -1.95 30.21 6.08
CA GLU A 205 -1.03 31.35 6.22
C GLU A 205 -0.23 31.66 4.94
N ASP A 206 -0.01 30.69 4.05
CA ASP A 206 0.68 30.92 2.76
C ASP A 206 -0.24 31.54 1.68
N LEU A 207 -1.55 31.63 1.94
CA LEU A 207 -2.53 32.20 1.00
C LEU A 207 -2.78 33.71 1.21
N LEU A 208 -2.06 34.37 2.13
CA LEU A 208 -2.25 35.78 2.46
C LEU A 208 -1.03 36.68 2.16
N GLU A 209 0.02 36.19 1.51
CA GLU A 209 1.19 37.01 1.15
C GLU A 209 1.34 37.30 -0.36
N GLU A 210 0.25 37.62 -1.07
CA GLU A 210 0.34 38.32 -2.36
C GLU A 210 -0.78 39.34 -2.48
N ASP A 211 -0.60 40.54 -1.91
CA ASP A 211 -1.02 41.83 -2.48
C ASP A 211 -0.92 42.94 -1.40
N GLU A 212 0.25 43.56 -1.25
CA GLU A 212 0.37 44.98 -0.87
C GLU A 212 1.83 45.47 -1.02
N ASN A 213 2.32 45.51 -2.25
CA ASN A 213 3.46 46.36 -2.62
C ASN A 213 3.17 47.02 -3.97
N ASN A 214 2.22 47.97 -3.96
CA ASN A 214 2.12 48.95 -5.03
C ASN A 214 2.58 50.31 -4.50
N ASP A 215 3.87 50.54 -4.73
CA ASP A 215 4.58 51.80 -4.62
C ASP A 215 3.93 52.89 -5.49
N SER A 216 3.48 53.98 -4.87
CA SER A 216 3.18 55.24 -5.55
C SER A 216 3.20 56.40 -4.56
N THR A 217 4.39 56.79 -4.12
CA THR A 217 4.63 58.14 -3.60
C THR A 217 5.54 58.89 -4.56
N ASP A 218 4.98 59.77 -5.40
CA ASP A 218 5.61 61.06 -5.75
C ASP A 218 4.73 61.85 -6.74
N LEU A 219 3.87 62.72 -6.23
CA LEU A 219 3.37 63.88 -6.98
C LEU A 219 3.59 65.14 -6.14
N LYS A 220 4.68 65.83 -6.51
CA LYS A 220 5.10 67.12 -5.97
C LYS A 220 4.03 68.18 -6.26
N LYS A 221 3.69 68.93 -5.21
CA LYS A 221 3.03 70.24 -5.26
C LYS A 221 3.84 71.20 -6.13
N ASN A 222 3.16 71.88 -7.06
CA ASN A 222 3.51 73.23 -7.47
C ASN A 222 2.22 74.07 -7.41
N THR A 223 2.18 74.93 -6.41
CA THR A 223 1.28 76.08 -6.28
C THR A 223 1.94 77.30 -6.92
N GLU A 224 1.15 78.08 -7.66
CA GLU A 224 1.24 79.54 -7.94
C GLU A 224 0.47 79.73 -9.27
N ASP A 225 -0.78 80.16 -9.23
CA ASP A 225 -1.28 81.52 -9.02
C ASP A 225 -1.64 82.15 -10.38
N VAL A 226 -2.61 83.07 -10.31
CA VAL A 226 -2.87 84.18 -11.23
C VAL A 226 -4.12 84.05 -12.13
N GLU A 227 -5.12 84.86 -11.70
CA GLU A 227 -6.05 85.70 -12.45
C GLU A 227 -7.42 85.18 -12.92
N ASP A 228 -8.42 85.68 -12.17
CA ASP A 228 -9.65 86.31 -12.65
C ASP A 228 -9.73 86.56 -14.17
N GLU A 229 -10.81 86.10 -14.80
CA GLU A 229 -11.62 86.97 -15.64
C GLU A 229 -13.08 86.50 -15.69
N VAL A 230 -13.96 87.47 -15.52
CA VAL A 230 -15.42 87.40 -15.46
C VAL A 230 -15.98 87.61 -16.87
N LEU A 231 -17.26 87.27 -17.05
CA LEU A 231 -18.20 87.69 -18.12
C LEU A 231 -18.14 86.78 -19.36
N ASP A 232 -19.21 86.46 -20.06
CA ASP A 232 -20.65 86.76 -19.95
C ASP A 232 -21.35 85.86 -20.99
N ASP A 233 -22.68 85.71 -20.84
CA ASP A 233 -23.68 85.64 -21.92
C ASP A 233 -23.53 84.54 -23.00
N GLU A 234 -24.47 83.60 -23.14
CA GLU A 234 -25.85 83.71 -23.60
C GLU A 234 -25.93 82.73 -24.79
N ASP A 235 -27.07 82.04 -24.90
CA ASP A 235 -27.72 81.76 -26.18
C ASP A 235 -27.02 80.88 -27.24
N LEU A 236 -27.52 79.64 -27.41
CA LEU A 236 -28.57 79.34 -28.41
C LEU A 236 -28.72 77.84 -28.69
N LEU A 237 -29.99 77.42 -28.57
CA LEU A 237 -30.70 76.34 -29.29
C LEU A 237 -30.52 74.88 -28.81
#